data_AF-A0A0P7CNS5-F1
#
_entry.id   AF-A0A0P7CNS5-F1
#
_cell.length_a   1.000
_cell.length_b   1.000
_cell.length_c   1.000
_cell.angle_alpha   90.00
_cell.angle_beta   90.00
_cell.angle_gamma   90.00
#
_symmetry.space_group_name_H-M   'P 1'
#
loop_
_entity.id
_entity.type
_entity.pdbx_description
1 polymer ?
#
loop_
_entity_poly.entity_id
_entity_poly.type
_entity_poly.pdbx_seq_one_letter_code
_entity_poly.pdbx_strand_id
1 'polypeptide(L)'
;MDIFSSGSFGAWRTPGGDSPLVTSHTTHAGDHELTIRPGADVGDLVAILATLPADAFFTEHFGDVDAVLVFRQVPGLPATVPVNGKPSADPAAAGITRP
;
A
#
# COMPACT_ATOMS: atom_id res chain seq x y z
N MET A 1 29.72 -4.96 -22.41
CA MET A 1 30.05 -5.21 -21.00
C MET A 1 28.94 -4.59 -20.19
N ASP A 2 27.93 -5.39 -19.87
CA ASP A 2 26.78 -4.97 -19.07
C ASP A 2 27.11 -5.28 -17.60
N ILE A 3 27.39 -4.22 -16.84
CA ILE A 3 27.77 -4.28 -15.41
C ILE A 3 26.57 -4.30 -14.47
N PHE A 4 25.35 -4.21 -15.01
CA PHE A 4 24.11 -4.31 -14.24
C PHE A 4 23.35 -5.55 -14.69
N SER A 5 23.69 -6.69 -14.08
CA SER A 5 22.85 -7.88 -14.12
C SER A 5 21.48 -7.51 -13.56
N SER A 6 20.48 -7.41 -14.44
CA SER A 6 19.05 -7.20 -14.12
C SER A 6 18.41 -8.42 -13.45
N GLY A 7 19.16 -9.14 -12.63
CA GLY A 7 18.81 -10.43 -12.07
C GLY A 7 19.11 -10.48 -10.58
N SER A 8 18.33 -9.79 -9.77
CA SER A 8 17.96 -10.27 -8.44
C SER A 8 16.83 -9.42 -7.83
N PHE A 9 15.59 -9.69 -8.22
CA PHE A 9 14.42 -9.32 -7.41
C PHE A 9 14.34 -10.15 -6.10
N GLY A 10 15.37 -10.95 -5.81
CA GLY A 10 15.42 -11.89 -4.67
C GLY A 10 16.47 -11.55 -3.60
N ALA A 11 17.46 -10.69 -3.86
CA ALA A 11 18.56 -10.43 -2.92
C ALA A 11 18.14 -9.66 -1.65
N TRP A 12 16.97 -9.02 -1.69
CA TRP A 12 16.37 -8.31 -0.55
C TRP A 12 15.29 -9.12 0.15
N ARG A 13 14.93 -10.30 -0.39
CA ARG A 13 14.00 -11.20 0.27
C ARG A 13 14.74 -11.77 1.47
N THR A 14 14.23 -11.52 2.68
CA THR A 14 14.74 -12.14 3.90
C THR A 14 14.62 -13.67 3.74
N PRO A 15 15.71 -14.42 3.57
CA PRO A 15 15.62 -15.86 3.36
C PRO A 15 15.24 -16.53 4.68
N GLY A 16 14.14 -17.30 4.70
CA GLY A 16 13.85 -18.23 5.80
C GLY A 16 12.69 -17.89 6.73
N GLY A 17 11.62 -17.25 6.25
CA GLY A 17 10.37 -17.20 7.02
C GLY A 17 9.24 -17.88 6.24
N ASP A 18 8.70 -18.99 6.75
CA ASP A 18 7.45 -19.61 6.25
C ASP A 18 6.21 -18.71 6.46
N SER A 19 6.40 -17.49 6.96
CA SER A 19 5.35 -16.51 7.22
C SER A 19 5.24 -15.53 6.06
N PRO A 20 4.01 -15.15 5.65
CA PRO A 20 3.80 -14.16 4.60
C PRO A 20 4.57 -12.86 4.88
N LEU A 21 5.12 -12.23 3.84
CA LEU A 21 5.77 -10.93 3.95
C LEU A 21 4.76 -9.78 4.08
N VAL A 22 3.52 -10.06 3.74
CA VAL A 22 2.41 -9.11 3.79
C VAL A 22 1.19 -9.84 4.34
N THR A 23 0.57 -9.29 5.38
CA THR A 23 -0.59 -9.91 6.05
C THR A 23 -1.65 -8.87 6.34
N SER A 24 -2.89 -9.17 6.01
CA SER A 24 -4.06 -8.38 6.40
C SER A 24 -4.81 -9.03 7.57
N HIS A 25 -5.25 -8.22 8.51
CA HIS A 25 -6.13 -8.63 9.60
C HIS A 25 -7.25 -7.59 9.77
N THR A 26 -8.48 -8.06 9.94
CA THR A 26 -9.62 -7.18 10.26
C THR A 26 -9.86 -7.20 11.76
N THR A 27 -9.81 -6.03 12.39
CA THR A 27 -10.08 -5.88 13.82
C THR A 27 -11.56 -6.06 14.13
N HIS A 28 -11.89 -6.24 15.41
CA HIS A 28 -13.29 -6.33 15.85
C HIS A 28 -14.11 -5.06 15.55
N ALA A 29 -13.44 -3.90 15.42
CA ALA A 29 -14.05 -2.63 15.06
C ALA A 29 -14.33 -2.48 13.54
N GLY A 30 -13.87 -3.43 12.72
CA GLY A 30 -13.98 -3.38 11.26
C GLY A 30 -12.83 -2.63 10.58
N ASP A 31 -11.81 -2.20 11.33
CA ASP A 31 -10.59 -1.62 10.77
C ASP A 31 -9.74 -2.73 10.12
N HIS A 32 -9.15 -2.44 8.97
CA HIS A 32 -8.25 -3.34 8.26
C HIS A 32 -6.81 -2.94 8.52
N GLU A 33 -6.10 -3.79 9.26
CA GLU A 33 -4.69 -3.64 9.56
C GLU A 33 -3.87 -4.46 8.57
N LEU A 34 -2.92 -3.80 7.93
CA LEU A 34 -2.02 -4.39 6.96
C LEU A 34 -0.59 -4.30 7.48
N THR A 35 0.02 -5.44 7.79
CA THR A 35 1.43 -5.53 8.18
C THR A 35 2.27 -5.88 6.97
N ILE A 36 3.27 -5.05 6.69
CA ILE A 36 4.23 -5.17 5.59
C ILE A 36 5.61 -5.37 6.20
N ARG A 37 6.20 -6.53 5.94
CA ARG A 37 7.53 -6.88 6.41
C ARG A 37 8.60 -6.45 5.40
N PRO A 38 9.82 -6.09 5.85
CA PRO A 38 10.93 -5.81 4.95
C PRO A 38 11.15 -6.96 3.97
N GLY A 39 11.32 -6.59 2.70
CA GLY A 39 11.46 -7.52 1.60
C GLY A 39 10.15 -7.89 0.89
N ALA A 40 8.98 -7.40 1.33
CA ALA A 40 7.77 -7.42 0.50
C ALA A 40 8.00 -6.66 -0.82
N ASP A 41 7.48 -7.17 -1.93
CA ASP A 41 7.56 -6.49 -3.23
C ASP A 41 6.25 -5.82 -3.63
N VAL A 42 6.30 -5.07 -4.74
CA VAL A 42 5.14 -4.35 -5.27
C VAL A 42 4.00 -5.31 -5.63
N GLY A 43 4.30 -6.51 -6.10
CA GLY A 43 3.29 -7.53 -6.38
C GLY A 43 2.57 -8.00 -5.12
N ASP A 44 3.31 -8.23 -4.05
CA ASP A 44 2.74 -8.59 -2.73
C ASP A 44 1.83 -7.46 -2.20
N LEU A 45 2.26 -6.20 -2.33
CA LEU A 45 1.49 -5.03 -1.93
C LEU A 45 0.22 -4.85 -2.78
N VAL A 46 0.31 -4.98 -4.10
CA VAL A 46 -0.86 -4.86 -4.99
C VAL A 46 -1.85 -5.99 -4.70
N ALA A 47 -1.37 -7.21 -4.51
CA ALA A 47 -2.21 -8.36 -4.21
C ALA A 47 -2.99 -8.18 -2.90
N ILE A 48 -2.33 -7.73 -1.82
CA ILE A 48 -3.02 -7.54 -0.54
C ILE A 48 -3.97 -6.34 -0.58
N LEU A 49 -3.59 -5.22 -1.21
CA LEU A 49 -4.42 -4.03 -1.26
C LEU A 49 -5.69 -4.29 -2.09
N ALA A 50 -5.61 -5.15 -3.09
CA ALA A 50 -6.78 -5.60 -3.85
C ALA A 50 -7.76 -6.45 -3.03
N THR A 51 -7.37 -6.98 -1.86
CA THR A 51 -8.28 -7.66 -0.94
C THR A 51 -9.02 -6.69 -0.01
N LEU A 52 -8.53 -5.46 0.11
CA LEU A 52 -9.17 -4.44 0.94
C LEU A 52 -10.42 -3.89 0.25
N PRO A 53 -11.41 -3.43 1.03
CA PRO A 53 -12.58 -2.77 0.47
C PRO A 53 -12.19 -1.48 -0.27
N ALA A 54 -12.82 -1.24 -1.43
CA ALA A 54 -12.51 -0.10 -2.29
C ALA A 54 -12.88 1.27 -1.68
N ASP A 55 -13.76 1.30 -0.67
CA ASP A 55 -14.09 2.48 0.14
C ASP A 55 -13.23 2.62 1.39
N ALA A 56 -12.33 1.68 1.66
CA ALA A 56 -11.45 1.77 2.81
C ALA A 56 -10.40 2.87 2.56
N PHE A 57 -10.30 3.83 3.47
CA PHE A 57 -9.33 4.90 3.40
C PHE A 57 -8.23 4.68 4.43
N PHE A 58 -6.99 4.98 4.04
CA PHE A 58 -5.85 4.94 4.93
C PHE A 58 -6.00 5.99 6.03
N THR A 59 -5.87 5.57 7.29
CA THR A 59 -6.02 6.46 8.45
C THR A 59 -4.73 6.71 9.18
N GLU A 60 -3.89 5.68 9.32
CA GLU A 60 -2.71 5.74 10.17
C GLU A 60 -1.69 4.68 9.76
N HIS A 61 -0.41 4.95 10.02
CA HIS A 61 0.65 3.96 9.95
C HIS A 61 1.44 3.93 11.26
N PHE A 62 2.00 2.77 11.59
CA PHE A 62 2.94 2.61 12.69
C PHE A 62 3.92 1.48 12.42
N GLY A 63 4.94 1.37 13.27
CA GLY A 63 5.98 0.35 13.15
C GLY A 63 7.32 0.89 12.69
N ASP A 64 8.37 0.21 13.12
CA ASP A 64 9.77 0.59 12.90
C ASP A 64 10.41 -0.31 11.84
N VAL A 65 10.44 -1.63 12.11
CA VAL A 65 10.93 -2.63 11.16
C VAL A 65 9.83 -3.09 10.21
N ASP A 66 8.70 -3.52 10.77
CA ASP A 66 7.51 -3.86 9.99
C ASP A 66 6.61 -2.62 9.90
N ALA A 67 6.15 -2.28 8.70
CA ALA A 67 5.21 -1.19 8.50
C ALA A 67 3.79 -1.70 8.62
N VAL A 68 3.03 -1.17 9.58
CA VAL A 68 1.61 -1.45 9.74
C VAL A 68 0.80 -0.27 9.21
N LEU A 69 -0.15 -0.54 8.34
CA LEU A 69 -1.07 0.42 7.76
C LEU A 69 -2.49 0.10 8.23
N VAL A 70 -3.21 1.11 8.70
CA VAL A 70 -4.61 0.98 9.13
C VAL A 70 -5.50 1.63 8.09
N PHE A 71 -6.47 0.86 7.60
CA PHE A 71 -7.52 1.33 6.72
C PHE A 71 -8.88 1.20 7.41
N ARG A 72 -9.71 2.23 7.30
CA ARG A 72 -11.06 2.22 7.84
C ARG A 72 -12.08 2.32 6.72
N GLN A 73 -13.19 1.61 6.84
CA GLN A 73 -14.36 1.84 5.99
C GLN A 73 -15.29 2.84 6.68
N VAL A 74 -15.87 3.78 5.92
CA VAL A 74 -16.96 4.62 6.43
C VAL A 74 -18.26 3.82 6.36
N PRO A 75 -18.92 3.50 7.49
CA PRO A 75 -20.21 2.82 7.43
C PRO A 75 -21.23 3.71 6.71
N GLY A 76 -21.78 3.22 5.59
CA GLY A 76 -22.91 3.85 4.90
C GLY A 76 -22.58 4.80 3.73
N LEU A 77 -21.30 4.95 3.35
CA LEU A 77 -20.92 5.67 2.12
C LEU A 77 -20.39 4.66 1.08
N PRO A 78 -21.16 4.28 0.05
CA PRO A 78 -20.62 3.42 -1.01
C PRO A 78 -19.40 4.06 -1.69
N ALA A 79 -18.36 3.26 -1.91
CA ALA A 79 -17.19 3.60 -2.70
C ALA A 79 -17.63 4.24 -4.02
N THR A 80 -17.50 5.56 -4.15
CA THR A 80 -17.69 6.20 -5.45
C THR A 80 -16.43 5.93 -6.26
N VAL A 81 -16.38 4.78 -6.93
CA VAL A 81 -15.38 4.52 -7.96
C VAL A 81 -15.59 5.61 -9.01
N PRO A 82 -14.60 6.49 -9.31
CA PRO A 82 -14.80 7.46 -10.36
C PRO A 82 -14.84 6.72 -11.70
N VAL A 83 -16.05 6.47 -12.19
CA VAL A 83 -16.27 6.10 -13.59
C VAL A 83 -15.96 7.36 -14.43
N ASN A 84 -14.84 7.33 -15.15
CA ASN A 84 -14.47 8.30 -16.18
C ASN A 84 -14.32 9.78 -15.80
N GLY A 85 -13.67 10.10 -14.67
CA GLY A 85 -13.17 11.45 -14.43
C GLY A 85 -11.92 11.73 -15.26
N LYS A 86 -12.06 12.37 -16.43
CA LYS A 86 -10.94 12.97 -17.19
C LYS A 86 -10.08 13.77 -16.20
N PRO A 87 -8.75 13.55 -16.07
CA PRO A 87 -7.94 14.32 -15.13
C PRO A 87 -8.03 15.80 -15.53
N SER A 88 -8.63 16.61 -14.66
CA SER A 88 -8.60 18.06 -14.79
C SER A 88 -7.18 18.48 -14.48
N ALA A 89 -6.37 18.65 -15.53
CA ALA A 89 -5.06 19.28 -15.46
C ALA A 89 -5.24 20.76 -15.17
N ASP A 90 -5.53 21.10 -13.92
CA ASP A 90 -5.46 22.46 -13.42
C ASP A 90 -4.02 22.71 -12.91
N PRO A 91 -3.24 23.62 -13.50
CA PRO A 91 -1.82 23.81 -13.15
C PRO A 91 -1.62 24.48 -11.76
N ALA A 92 -2.67 24.69 -10.97
CA ALA A 92 -2.60 25.44 -9.72
C ALA A 92 -1.90 24.72 -8.54
N ALA A 93 -1.61 23.42 -8.62
CA ALA A 93 -1.03 22.67 -7.50
C ALA A 93 0.52 22.69 -7.43
N ALA A 94 1.22 23.22 -8.43
CA ALA A 94 2.69 23.28 -8.46
C ALA A 94 3.22 24.66 -8.05
N GLY A 95 2.93 25.07 -6.81
CA GLY A 95 3.29 26.39 -6.28
C GLY A 95 4.15 26.35 -5.01
N ILE A 96 5.13 25.45 -4.90
CA ILE A 96 6.16 25.54 -3.85
C ILE A 96 7.29 26.44 -4.33
N THR A 97 7.21 27.73 -3.98
CA THR A 97 8.37 28.64 -4.05
C THR A 97 9.28 28.31 -2.87
N ARG A 98 10.50 27.86 -3.14
CA ARG A 98 11.53 27.61 -2.14
C ARG A 98 12.39 28.89 -1.98
N PRO A 99 12.70 29.33 -0.74
CA PRO A 99 13.56 30.49 -0.49
C PRO A 99 15.04 30.21 -0.84
#